data_AF-A0A143XQ48-F1
#
_entry.id   AF-A0A143XQ48-F1
#
_cell.length_a   1.000
_cell.length_b   1.000
_cell.length_c   1.000
_cell.angle_alpha   90.00
_cell.angle_beta   90.00
_cell.angle_gamma   90.00
#
_symmetry.space_group_name_H-M   'P 1'
#
loop_
_entity.id
_entity.type
_entity.pdbx_description
1 polymer ?
#
loop_
_entity_poly.entity_id
_entity_poly.type
_entity_poly.pdbx_seq_one_letter_code
_entity_poly.pdbx_strand_id
1 'polypeptide(L)'
;MKRYALFFVFLGLLLSFQPVYAFEHGYTVNSDAISATVRHDLAVFHSMGGDFKEYIPSFTGITAVRISDSWYEVEYEDNSGRNYGYVTREDFLYNCLVYDGREKQLLADGIYVFRYYHSASSGVAALRFVNQTSGQTGAAFTCRITCVGDNCFQIRRSDTGQYLLSDRLFASSGSSSLWGSSEGAGTFRFTRKGDFYGIQDVSTNRYFGHNAAGLPAFTSRPDISWRLNRTQKAVGKNSLRVFTQFDADWADVYYGKGENPDPSTNNFCTSGCGVFAVMNSIYSLTGQYANPRQLADYAVDKHYRIEGYGTDSGYFRAAAEEFGYKYGFRYDGSGESLTQLKKKLNQGSTAIAYVPGHYVTIVDYDKKSGKFLLLDPHYLPKRGTSSFGDWVSEKDLTEGNLYAQMFYYYEAMDY
;
A
#
# COMPACT_ATOMS: atom_id res chain seq x y z
N MET A 1 -21.16 52.33 38.82
CA MET A 1 -21.00 50.93 38.37
C MET A 1 -22.04 50.65 37.29
N LYS A 2 -21.64 50.64 36.01
CA LYS A 2 -22.52 50.29 34.89
C LYS A 2 -22.12 48.89 34.40
N ARG A 3 -23.07 47.96 34.43
CA ARG A 3 -22.88 46.56 34.03
C ARG A 3 -22.96 46.48 32.49
N TYR A 4 -21.92 45.96 31.86
CA TYR A 4 -21.95 45.54 30.46
C TYR A 4 -22.52 44.13 30.38
N ALA A 5 -23.62 43.97 29.64
CA ALA A 5 -24.12 42.67 29.21
C ALA A 5 -23.36 42.28 27.94
N LEU A 6 -22.50 41.26 28.01
CA LEU A 6 -21.91 40.62 26.84
C LEU A 6 -22.98 39.76 26.17
N PHE A 7 -23.45 40.20 25.01
CA PHE A 7 -24.21 39.38 24.08
C PHE A 7 -23.22 38.48 23.33
N PHE A 8 -23.15 37.20 23.68
CA PHE A 8 -22.50 36.19 22.85
C PHE A 8 -23.43 35.87 21.67
N VAL A 9 -23.16 36.46 20.51
CA VAL A 9 -23.74 36.03 19.25
C VAL A 9 -23.00 34.75 18.84
N PHE A 10 -23.65 33.60 19.03
CA PHE A 10 -23.29 32.36 18.35
C PHE A 10 -23.55 32.58 16.85
N LEU A 11 -22.57 33.11 16.13
CA LEU A 11 -22.57 33.03 14.68
C LEU A 11 -22.20 31.59 14.36
N GLY A 12 -23.23 30.75 14.22
CA GLY A 12 -23.11 29.40 13.68
C GLY A 12 -22.47 29.49 12.29
N LEU A 13 -21.15 29.36 12.27
CA LEU A 13 -20.44 28.93 11.08
C LEU A 13 -20.96 27.51 10.80
N LEU A 14 -21.94 27.44 9.91
CA LEU A 14 -22.16 26.30 9.03
C LEU A 14 -20.86 26.05 8.27
N LEU A 15 -19.86 25.49 8.95
CA LEU A 15 -18.83 24.72 8.32
C LEU A 15 -19.56 23.49 7.80
N SER A 16 -19.98 23.57 6.55
CA SER A 16 -20.13 22.38 5.72
C SER A 16 -18.75 21.72 5.67
N PHE A 17 -18.41 20.97 6.72
CA PHE A 17 -17.36 19.97 6.65
C PHE A 17 -17.79 19.06 5.51
N GLN A 18 -17.09 19.14 4.39
CA GLN A 18 -17.35 18.31 3.24
C GLN A 18 -16.38 17.12 3.31
N PRO A 19 -16.75 16.00 3.98
CA PRO A 19 -16.11 14.70 3.76
C PRO A 19 -16.38 14.15 2.34
N VAL A 20 -16.91 14.98 1.44
CA VAL A 20 -17.35 14.67 0.08
C VAL A 20 -16.19 14.21 -0.81
N TYR A 21 -14.96 14.70 -0.62
CA TYR A 21 -13.82 14.38 -1.50
C TYR A 21 -13.38 12.91 -1.44
N ALA A 22 -13.19 12.33 -0.25
CA ALA A 22 -12.85 10.91 -0.11
C ALA A 22 -14.00 10.01 -0.59
N PHE A 23 -15.23 10.50 -0.39
CA PHE A 23 -16.45 9.82 -0.80
C PHE A 23 -16.58 9.78 -2.33
N GLU A 24 -16.45 10.91 -3.04
CA GLU A 24 -16.46 10.97 -4.50
C GLU A 24 -15.43 10.02 -5.12
N HIS A 25 -14.22 9.93 -4.57
CA HIS A 25 -13.19 9.00 -5.03
C HIS A 25 -13.48 7.53 -4.71
N GLY A 26 -14.12 7.20 -3.58
CA GLY A 26 -14.55 5.84 -3.25
C GLY A 26 -15.50 5.22 -4.29
N TYR A 27 -16.35 6.04 -4.93
CA TYR A 27 -17.24 5.59 -6.01
C TYR A 27 -16.55 5.50 -7.38
N THR A 28 -15.37 6.10 -7.57
CA THR A 28 -14.64 6.04 -8.86
C THR A 28 -14.02 4.67 -9.17
N VAL A 29 -14.12 3.71 -8.25
CA VAL A 29 -13.62 2.33 -8.40
C VAL A 29 -14.69 1.37 -8.95
N ASN A 30 -15.84 1.87 -9.45
CA ASN A 30 -16.94 1.10 -10.04
C ASN A 30 -17.62 0.10 -9.06
N SER A 31 -17.64 0.42 -7.77
CA SER A 31 -18.34 -0.34 -6.74
C SER A 31 -19.33 0.58 -6.03
N ASP A 32 -20.59 0.15 -5.90
CA ASP A 32 -21.59 0.84 -5.07
C ASP A 32 -21.29 0.69 -3.57
N ALA A 33 -20.32 -0.17 -3.23
CA ALA A 33 -19.83 -0.42 -1.88
C ALA A 33 -18.51 0.30 -1.60
N ILE A 34 -18.39 0.85 -0.39
CA ILE A 34 -17.19 1.50 0.13
C ILE A 34 -16.69 0.76 1.37
N SER A 35 -15.37 0.62 1.50
CA SER A 35 -14.75 0.07 2.71
C SER A 35 -14.37 1.21 3.65
N ALA A 36 -14.65 1.02 4.94
CA ALA A 36 -14.34 2.00 5.95
C ALA A 36 -14.01 1.35 7.30
N THR A 37 -13.25 2.07 8.12
CA THR A 37 -12.97 1.70 9.51
C THR A 37 -13.78 2.58 10.42
N VAL A 38 -14.44 1.99 11.41
CA VAL A 38 -15.13 2.73 12.47
C VAL A 38 -14.07 3.42 13.35
N ARG A 39 -14.07 4.74 13.39
CA ARG A 39 -13.15 5.53 14.22
C ARG A 39 -13.70 5.75 15.62
N HIS A 40 -14.99 6.04 15.72
CA HIS A 40 -15.72 6.13 16.98
C HIS A 40 -16.89 5.16 16.91
N ASP A 41 -17.28 4.56 18.03
CA ASP A 41 -18.39 3.61 18.10
C ASP A 41 -19.60 4.09 17.27
N LEU A 42 -20.05 3.24 16.35
CA LEU A 42 -21.06 3.58 15.35
C LEU A 42 -22.38 2.91 15.71
N ALA A 43 -23.42 3.73 15.95
CA ALA A 43 -24.77 3.21 16.17
C ALA A 43 -25.36 2.63 14.88
N VAL A 44 -25.92 1.42 14.98
CA VAL A 44 -26.55 0.71 13.86
C VAL A 44 -27.99 0.38 14.20
N PHE A 45 -28.86 0.41 13.20
CA PHE A 45 -30.31 0.19 13.34
C PHE A 45 -30.76 -1.05 12.55
N HIS A 46 -31.86 -1.67 12.98
CA HIS A 46 -32.44 -2.83 12.29
C HIS A 46 -33.06 -2.48 10.93
N SER A 47 -33.49 -1.23 10.75
CA SER A 47 -34.05 -0.69 9.50
C SER A 47 -33.84 0.83 9.45
N MET A 48 -34.02 1.44 8.28
CA MET A 48 -33.96 2.91 8.12
C MET A 48 -35.02 3.59 9.00
N GLY A 49 -34.57 4.37 9.99
CA GLY A 49 -35.43 5.04 10.96
C GLY A 49 -36.11 4.09 11.96
N GLY A 50 -35.66 2.83 12.01
CA GLY A 50 -36.15 1.82 12.94
C GLY A 50 -35.43 1.84 14.28
N ASP A 51 -35.62 0.75 15.04
CA ASP A 51 -35.04 0.60 16.36
C ASP A 51 -33.52 0.41 16.32
N PHE A 52 -32.86 0.97 17.33
CA PHE A 52 -31.44 0.75 17.59
C PHE A 52 -31.15 -0.74 17.73
N LYS A 53 -30.11 -1.21 17.04
CA LYS A 53 -29.63 -2.59 17.09
C LYS A 53 -28.48 -2.71 18.07
N GLU A 54 -27.36 -2.04 17.77
CA GLU A 54 -26.11 -2.15 18.51
C GLU A 54 -25.12 -1.02 18.16
N TYR A 55 -24.02 -0.96 18.90
CA TYR A 55 -22.85 -0.17 18.53
C TYR A 55 -21.80 -1.08 17.90
N ILE A 56 -21.29 -0.70 16.73
CA ILE A 56 -20.07 -1.28 16.17
C ILE A 56 -18.88 -0.59 16.85
N PRO A 57 -17.95 -1.34 17.48
CA PRO A 57 -16.79 -0.76 18.16
C PRO A 57 -15.82 -0.03 17.22
N SER A 58 -15.08 0.95 17.75
CA SER A 58 -13.88 1.50 17.10
C SER A 58 -12.92 0.42 16.58
N PHE A 59 -12.25 0.75 15.47
CA PHE A 59 -11.33 -0.08 14.68
C PHE A 59 -11.97 -1.26 13.92
N THR A 60 -13.29 -1.42 14.00
CA THR A 60 -14.00 -2.44 13.19
C THR A 60 -14.04 -2.03 11.71
N GLY A 61 -13.74 -2.98 10.83
CA GLY A 61 -13.90 -2.83 9.38
C GLY A 61 -15.35 -3.03 8.96
N ILE A 62 -15.86 -2.15 8.11
CA ILE A 62 -17.21 -2.22 7.57
C ILE A 62 -17.20 -2.03 6.05
N THR A 63 -18.18 -2.63 5.38
CA THR A 63 -18.51 -2.35 3.99
C THR A 63 -19.87 -1.66 3.94
N ALA A 64 -19.95 -0.47 3.35
CA ALA A 64 -21.19 0.31 3.29
C ALA A 64 -21.68 0.45 1.85
N VAL A 65 -22.97 0.24 1.64
CA VAL A 65 -23.66 0.47 0.36
C VAL A 65 -24.67 1.60 0.55
N ARG A 66 -24.64 2.58 -0.35
CA ARG A 66 -25.61 3.69 -0.30
C ARG A 66 -26.96 3.21 -0.80
N ILE A 67 -27.97 3.23 0.08
CA ILE A 67 -29.34 2.81 -0.26
C ILE A 67 -30.30 3.98 -0.44
N SER A 68 -29.96 5.16 0.10
CA SER A 68 -30.71 6.41 -0.12
C SER A 68 -29.83 7.64 0.06
N ASP A 69 -30.42 8.83 -0.02
CA ASP A 69 -29.70 10.07 0.25
C ASP A 69 -29.25 10.22 1.70
N SER A 70 -29.92 9.53 2.63
CA SER A 70 -29.73 9.68 4.07
C SER A 70 -29.21 8.43 4.76
N TRP A 71 -29.12 7.29 4.08
CA TRP A 71 -28.83 6.00 4.71
C TRP A 71 -27.83 5.16 3.91
N TYR A 72 -27.00 4.45 4.67
CA TYR A 72 -26.22 3.31 4.20
C TYR A 72 -26.74 2.04 4.84
N GLU A 73 -26.70 0.95 4.08
CA GLU A 73 -26.65 -0.40 4.64
C GLU A 73 -25.18 -0.74 4.88
N VAL A 74 -24.85 -1.30 6.04
CA VAL A 74 -23.49 -1.69 6.42
C VAL A 74 -23.42 -3.18 6.70
N GLU A 75 -22.38 -3.81 6.15
CA GLU A 75 -21.93 -5.17 6.46
C GLU A 75 -20.70 -5.08 7.38
N TYR A 76 -20.69 -5.87 8.44
CA TYR A 76 -19.61 -5.95 9.43
C TYR A 76 -19.53 -7.35 10.03
N GLU A 77 -18.39 -7.68 10.64
CA GLU A 77 -18.18 -8.96 11.31
C GLU A 77 -17.95 -8.75 12.81
N ASP A 78 -18.55 -9.61 13.62
CA ASP A 78 -18.36 -9.68 15.07
C ASP A 78 -18.18 -11.14 15.52
N ASN A 79 -18.21 -11.39 16.83
CA ASN A 79 -18.07 -12.74 17.41
C ASN A 79 -19.18 -13.72 16.98
N SER A 80 -20.33 -13.23 16.52
CA SER A 80 -21.45 -14.03 16.01
C SER A 80 -21.37 -14.30 14.51
N GLY A 81 -20.43 -13.65 13.82
CA GLY A 81 -20.20 -13.76 12.39
C GLY A 81 -20.61 -12.50 11.64
N ARG A 82 -21.05 -12.69 10.40
CA ARG A 82 -21.40 -11.59 9.50
C ARG A 82 -22.76 -11.01 9.85
N ASN A 83 -22.81 -9.69 10.00
CA ASN A 83 -23.97 -8.93 10.41
C ASN A 83 -24.26 -7.78 9.43
N TYR A 84 -25.52 -7.36 9.45
CA TYR A 84 -26.02 -6.24 8.67
C TYR A 84 -26.76 -5.24 9.56
N GLY A 85 -26.83 -4.00 9.08
CA GLY A 85 -27.75 -3.00 9.61
C GLY A 85 -27.66 -1.68 8.87
N TYR A 86 -28.30 -0.66 9.41
CA TYR A 86 -28.47 0.63 8.75
C TYR A 86 -27.85 1.74 9.58
N VAL A 87 -27.17 2.67 8.91
CA VAL A 87 -26.57 3.86 9.55
C VAL A 87 -26.94 5.11 8.77
N THR A 88 -27.09 6.22 9.48
CA THR A 88 -27.35 7.49 8.81
C THR A 88 -26.10 7.94 8.05
N ARG A 89 -26.29 8.71 6.98
CA ARG A 89 -25.18 9.28 6.23
C ARG A 89 -24.33 10.22 7.08
N GLU A 90 -24.95 10.96 7.98
CA GLU A 90 -24.25 11.85 8.90
C GLU A 90 -23.36 11.06 9.87
N ASP A 91 -23.91 10.03 10.51
CA ASP A 91 -23.15 9.20 11.45
C ASP A 91 -22.01 8.46 10.75
N PHE A 92 -22.24 7.93 9.55
CA PHE A 92 -21.18 7.27 8.79
C PHE A 92 -20.03 8.24 8.46
N LEU A 93 -20.35 9.43 7.95
CA LEU A 93 -19.34 10.40 7.55
C LEU A 93 -18.56 10.99 8.75
N TYR A 94 -19.18 11.01 9.93
CA TYR A 94 -18.56 11.51 11.15
C TYR A 94 -17.73 10.44 11.88
N ASN A 95 -18.24 9.19 11.92
CA ASN A 95 -17.68 8.11 12.72
C ASN A 95 -16.81 7.14 11.93
N CYS A 96 -16.77 7.20 10.60
CA CYS A 96 -15.99 6.27 9.78
C CYS A 96 -14.88 6.96 8.99
N LEU A 97 -13.80 6.21 8.73
CA LEU A 97 -12.70 6.60 7.85
C LEU A 97 -12.68 5.66 6.64
N VAL A 98 -12.90 6.20 5.44
CA VAL A 98 -12.94 5.41 4.20
C VAL A 98 -11.53 5.05 3.78
N TYR A 99 -11.30 3.80 3.39
CA TYR A 99 -10.01 3.36 2.85
C TYR A 99 -10.18 2.54 1.57
N ASP A 100 -9.06 2.29 0.89
CA ASP A 100 -9.02 1.44 -0.27
C ASP A 100 -9.13 -0.04 0.14
N GLY A 101 -10.35 -0.58 0.10
CA GLY A 101 -10.65 -1.97 0.45
C GLY A 101 -10.21 -3.01 -0.57
N ARG A 102 -9.52 -2.61 -1.66
CA ARG A 102 -8.95 -3.57 -2.60
C ARG A 102 -7.94 -4.45 -1.86
N GLU A 103 -7.82 -5.69 -2.31
CA GLU A 103 -6.83 -6.63 -1.78
C GLU A 103 -5.44 -5.99 -1.68
N LYS A 104 -4.80 -6.15 -0.52
CA LYS A 104 -3.39 -5.79 -0.29
C LYS A 104 -2.50 -6.77 -1.06
N GLN A 105 -2.23 -6.45 -2.31
CA GLN A 105 -1.42 -7.28 -3.20
C GLN A 105 0.04 -7.31 -2.75
N LEU A 106 0.64 -8.50 -2.67
CA LEU A 106 2.08 -8.67 -2.38
C LEU A 106 2.96 -7.95 -3.40
N LEU A 107 2.50 -7.94 -4.65
CA LEU A 107 3.12 -7.25 -5.79
C LEU A 107 2.04 -6.47 -6.53
N ALA A 108 2.27 -5.18 -6.76
CA ALA A 108 1.38 -4.37 -7.59
C ALA A 108 1.37 -4.87 -9.04
N ASP A 109 0.22 -4.82 -9.71
CA ASP A 109 0.15 -5.04 -11.16
C ASP A 109 1.16 -4.18 -11.92
N GLY A 110 1.93 -4.77 -12.84
CA GLY A 110 2.90 -4.02 -13.62
C GLY A 110 4.02 -4.86 -14.22
N ILE A 111 5.05 -4.18 -14.70
CA ILE A 111 6.16 -4.81 -15.42
C ILE A 111 7.35 -4.95 -14.47
N TYR A 112 7.88 -6.17 -14.40
CA TYR A 112 9.01 -6.54 -13.55
C TYR A 112 10.09 -7.24 -14.37
N VAL A 113 11.35 -6.94 -14.05
CA VAL A 113 12.51 -7.73 -14.45
C VAL A 113 12.66 -8.88 -13.45
N PHE A 114 12.57 -10.09 -13.95
CA PHE A 114 12.78 -11.33 -13.23
C PHE A 114 14.25 -11.70 -13.35
N ARG A 115 14.94 -11.84 -12.22
CA ARG A 115 16.32 -12.32 -12.13
C ARG A 115 16.33 -13.59 -11.29
N TYR A 116 16.98 -14.63 -11.77
CA TYR A 116 17.17 -15.85 -10.99
C TYR A 116 18.51 -15.82 -10.27
N TYR A 117 18.50 -16.08 -8.97
CA TYR A 117 19.69 -16.16 -8.15
C TYR A 117 20.02 -17.61 -7.78
N HIS A 118 21.11 -18.13 -8.32
CA HIS A 118 21.65 -19.44 -7.91
C HIS A 118 22.93 -19.22 -7.11
N SER A 119 22.91 -19.56 -5.82
CA SER A 119 24.14 -19.61 -5.01
C SER A 119 24.96 -20.79 -5.52
N ALA A 120 26.08 -20.51 -6.19
CA ALA A 120 27.09 -21.53 -6.41
C ALA A 120 27.55 -22.03 -5.03
N SER A 121 27.56 -23.35 -4.86
CA SER A 121 28.07 -24.03 -3.67
C SER A 121 29.36 -23.38 -3.14
N SER A 122 29.40 -23.14 -1.82
CA SER A 122 30.47 -22.57 -0.98
C SER A 122 30.39 -21.07 -0.67
N GLY A 123 29.57 -20.75 0.34
CA GLY A 123 29.95 -19.86 1.46
C GLY A 123 30.19 -18.37 1.23
N VAL A 124 30.22 -17.88 -0.01
CA VAL A 124 30.38 -16.44 -0.30
C VAL A 124 29.35 -16.02 -1.34
N ALA A 125 28.41 -15.18 -0.92
CA ALA A 125 27.44 -14.55 -1.79
C ALA A 125 28.14 -13.56 -2.73
N ALA A 126 28.63 -14.06 -3.87
CA ALA A 126 29.09 -13.20 -4.95
C ALA A 126 27.89 -12.82 -5.82
N LEU A 127 27.42 -11.58 -5.70
CA LEU A 127 26.64 -10.91 -6.74
C LEU A 127 27.52 -10.84 -8.00
N ARG A 128 27.43 -11.83 -8.89
CA ARG A 128 28.05 -11.73 -10.21
C ARG A 128 27.15 -10.87 -11.09
N PHE A 129 27.48 -9.59 -11.21
CA PHE A 129 27.17 -8.83 -12.40
C PHE A 129 27.99 -9.43 -13.54
N VAL A 130 27.39 -10.35 -14.31
CA VAL A 130 28.04 -10.91 -15.49
C VAL A 130 27.84 -9.93 -16.63
N ASN A 131 28.94 -9.34 -17.08
CA ASN A 131 29.01 -8.59 -18.33
C ASN A 131 28.43 -9.44 -19.47
N GLN A 132 27.60 -8.79 -20.29
CA GLN A 132 26.99 -9.34 -21.49
C GLN A 132 28.07 -9.85 -22.47
N THR A 133 28.35 -11.14 -22.45
CA THR A 133 28.84 -11.87 -23.62
C THR A 133 28.44 -13.34 -23.51
N SER A 134 27.73 -13.81 -24.54
CA SER A 134 27.40 -15.21 -24.87
C SER A 134 26.61 -16.06 -23.85
N GLY A 135 25.30 -16.17 -24.10
CA GLY A 135 24.59 -17.46 -24.16
C GLY A 135 24.49 -18.35 -22.91
N GLN A 136 23.32 -18.28 -22.28
CA GLN A 136 22.69 -19.28 -21.39
C GLN A 136 23.21 -19.40 -19.94
N THR A 137 22.25 -19.63 -19.03
CA THR A 137 22.31 -19.78 -17.54
C THR A 137 22.39 -18.53 -16.65
N GLY A 138 21.73 -17.43 -17.03
CA GLY A 138 21.53 -16.26 -16.14
C GLY A 138 20.67 -15.12 -16.72
N ALA A 139 19.77 -15.42 -17.66
CA ALA A 139 19.07 -14.39 -18.42
C ALA A 139 17.95 -13.75 -17.57
N ALA A 140 18.14 -12.48 -17.19
CA ALA A 140 17.05 -11.65 -16.73
C ALA A 140 16.03 -11.48 -17.88
N PHE A 141 14.74 -11.56 -17.57
CA PHE A 141 13.69 -11.29 -18.55
C PHE A 141 12.58 -10.46 -17.93
N THR A 142 11.82 -9.79 -18.78
CA THR A 142 10.80 -8.85 -18.34
C THR A 142 9.41 -9.47 -18.51
N CYS A 143 8.63 -9.45 -17.45
CA CYS A 143 7.26 -9.93 -17.43
C CYS A 143 6.32 -8.89 -16.82
N ARG A 144 5.10 -8.83 -17.37
CA ARG A 144 3.96 -8.24 -16.68
C ARG A 144 3.41 -9.25 -15.69
N ILE A 145 3.22 -8.80 -14.45
CA ILE A 145 2.49 -9.48 -13.39
C ILE A 145 1.12 -8.79 -13.27
N THR A 146 0.06 -9.58 -13.21
CA THR A 146 -1.31 -9.10 -13.01
C THR A 146 -1.98 -9.95 -11.93
N CYS A 147 -2.51 -9.34 -10.88
CA CYS A 147 -3.29 -10.02 -9.86
C CYS A 147 -4.63 -10.47 -10.44
N VAL A 148 -5.03 -11.71 -10.14
CA VAL A 148 -6.31 -12.30 -10.53
C VAL A 148 -7.22 -12.60 -9.33
N GLY A 149 -6.85 -12.11 -8.15
CA GLY A 149 -7.55 -12.35 -6.87
C GLY A 149 -6.76 -13.27 -5.94
N ASP A 150 -7.07 -13.20 -4.65
CA ASP A 150 -6.47 -14.02 -3.56
C ASP A 150 -4.93 -14.05 -3.58
N ASN A 151 -4.31 -12.91 -3.90
CA ASN A 151 -2.87 -12.73 -4.02
C ASN A 151 -2.25 -13.75 -4.99
N CYS A 152 -3.02 -14.14 -5.99
CA CYS A 152 -2.60 -14.99 -7.08
C CYS A 152 -2.47 -14.17 -8.36
N PHE A 153 -1.52 -14.55 -9.20
CA PHE A 153 -1.07 -13.72 -10.30
C PHE A 153 -0.91 -14.50 -11.59
N GLN A 154 -1.17 -13.84 -12.71
CA GLN A 154 -0.73 -14.29 -14.03
C GLN A 154 0.58 -13.59 -14.42
N ILE A 155 1.45 -14.34 -15.09
CA ILE A 155 2.76 -13.85 -15.54
C ILE A 155 2.77 -13.88 -17.07
N ARG A 156 3.02 -12.73 -17.69
CA ARG A 156 3.04 -12.58 -19.15
C ARG A 156 4.35 -11.95 -19.60
N ARG A 157 5.08 -12.59 -20.50
CA ARG A 157 6.30 -12.04 -21.10
C ARG A 157 6.01 -10.70 -21.79
N SER A 158 6.85 -9.70 -21.52
CA SER A 158 6.69 -8.37 -22.11
C SER A 158 7.13 -8.31 -23.57
N ASP A 159 8.02 -9.19 -24.00
CA ASP A 159 8.58 -9.23 -25.36
C ASP A 159 7.74 -10.09 -26.32
N THR A 160 7.27 -11.26 -25.89
CA THR A 160 6.48 -12.17 -26.74
C THR A 160 4.98 -12.08 -26.51
N GLY A 161 4.55 -11.50 -25.39
CA GLY A 161 3.14 -11.49 -24.99
C GLY A 161 2.59 -12.84 -24.55
N GLN A 162 3.43 -13.88 -24.46
CA GLN A 162 3.03 -15.22 -24.02
C GLN A 162 2.88 -15.29 -22.50
N TYR A 163 1.96 -16.13 -22.03
CA TYR A 163 1.72 -16.37 -20.61
C TYR A 163 2.52 -17.56 -20.10
N LEU A 164 2.98 -17.49 -18.86
CA LEU A 164 3.50 -18.65 -18.15
C LEU A 164 2.35 -19.62 -17.97
N LEU A 165 2.49 -20.81 -18.55
CA LEU A 165 1.45 -21.83 -18.51
C LEU A 165 1.43 -22.51 -17.14
N SER A 166 0.24 -22.97 -16.73
CA SER A 166 0.14 -23.88 -15.59
C SER A 166 0.94 -25.15 -15.89
N ASP A 167 1.64 -25.68 -14.90
CA ASP A 167 2.32 -26.96 -14.99
C ASP A 167 1.29 -28.04 -15.32
N ARG A 168 1.65 -28.92 -16.24
CA ARG A 168 0.84 -30.09 -16.56
C ARG A 168 1.53 -31.28 -15.93
N LEU A 169 1.13 -31.61 -14.70
CA LEU A 169 1.45 -32.89 -14.10
C LEU A 169 0.99 -33.98 -15.09
N PHE A 170 1.95 -34.63 -15.76
CA PHE A 170 1.75 -35.75 -16.70
C PHE A 170 1.22 -35.42 -18.11
N ALA A 171 1.77 -34.42 -18.80
CA ALA A 171 1.64 -34.40 -20.26
C ALA A 171 2.43 -35.58 -20.87
N SER A 172 1.71 -36.61 -21.32
CA SER A 172 2.26 -37.71 -22.09
C SER A 172 2.87 -37.17 -23.39
N SER A 173 4.19 -37.29 -23.50
CA SER A 173 5.03 -36.99 -24.68
C SER A 173 5.27 -35.51 -25.03
N GLY A 174 6.55 -35.11 -25.01
CA GLY A 174 7.07 -33.88 -25.59
C GLY A 174 7.34 -32.75 -24.59
N SER A 175 8.44 -32.02 -24.80
CA SER A 175 8.82 -30.79 -24.09
C SER A 175 7.63 -29.84 -23.98
N SER A 176 6.96 -29.79 -22.83
CA SER A 176 5.89 -28.85 -22.58
C SER A 176 6.48 -27.44 -22.54
N SER A 177 6.17 -26.62 -23.55
CA SER A 177 6.54 -25.21 -23.55
C SER A 177 6.06 -24.56 -22.25
N LEU A 178 6.93 -23.83 -21.56
CA LEU A 178 6.55 -23.05 -20.38
C LEU A 178 5.68 -21.85 -20.73
N TRP A 179 5.75 -21.38 -21.98
CA TRP A 179 5.10 -20.16 -22.43
C TRP A 179 4.07 -20.47 -23.53
N GLY A 180 2.90 -19.84 -23.47
CA GLY A 180 1.84 -20.05 -24.47
C GLY A 180 0.74 -18.97 -24.46
N SER A 181 -0.45 -19.34 -24.92
CA SER A 181 -1.61 -18.43 -25.00
C SER A 181 -2.24 -18.18 -23.62
N SER A 182 -3.13 -17.19 -23.54
CA SER A 182 -3.90 -16.87 -22.34
C SER A 182 -4.83 -18.00 -21.88
N GLU A 183 -5.28 -18.86 -22.80
CA GLU A 183 -6.18 -19.99 -22.49
C GLU A 183 -5.53 -21.03 -21.57
N GLY A 184 -4.21 -21.17 -21.62
CA GLY A 184 -3.44 -22.07 -20.76
C GLY A 184 -2.70 -21.37 -19.62
N ALA A 185 -2.93 -20.06 -19.42
CA ALA A 185 -2.20 -19.28 -18.42
C ALA A 185 -2.38 -19.87 -17.02
N GLY A 186 -1.26 -20.08 -16.33
CA GLY A 186 -1.27 -20.52 -14.95
C GLY A 186 -1.61 -19.38 -14.00
N THR A 187 -2.02 -19.79 -12.79
CA THR A 187 -2.28 -18.89 -11.67
C THR A 187 -1.21 -19.16 -10.63
N PHE A 188 -0.44 -18.14 -10.26
CA PHE A 188 0.76 -18.30 -9.46
C PHE A 188 0.68 -17.55 -8.14
N ARG A 189 1.03 -18.22 -7.04
CA ARG A 189 1.24 -17.60 -5.73
C ARG A 189 2.71 -17.25 -5.56
N PHE A 190 2.96 -16.00 -5.22
CA PHE A 190 4.30 -15.53 -4.86
C PHE A 190 4.49 -15.67 -3.36
N THR A 191 5.63 -16.20 -2.93
CA THR A 191 6.00 -16.30 -1.52
C THR A 191 7.35 -15.66 -1.31
N ARG A 192 7.42 -14.58 -0.53
CA ARG A 192 8.68 -13.93 -0.19
C ARG A 192 9.40 -14.69 0.93
N LYS A 193 10.70 -14.95 0.76
CA LYS A 193 11.59 -15.40 1.84
C LYS A 193 12.89 -14.59 1.77
N GLY A 194 13.08 -13.72 2.76
CA GLY A 194 14.15 -12.71 2.72
C GLY A 194 13.96 -11.80 1.51
N ASP A 195 14.97 -11.76 0.64
CA ASP A 195 15.07 -10.86 -0.52
C ASP A 195 14.53 -11.48 -1.82
N PHE A 196 14.13 -12.75 -1.77
CA PHE A 196 13.75 -13.54 -2.93
C PHE A 196 12.31 -14.03 -2.83
N TYR A 197 11.79 -14.48 -3.97
CA TYR A 197 10.46 -15.03 -4.14
C TYR A 197 10.52 -16.47 -4.66
N GLY A 198 9.68 -17.30 -4.07
CA GLY A 198 9.19 -18.50 -4.73
C GLY A 198 7.94 -18.17 -5.52
N ILE A 199 7.79 -18.82 -6.68
CA ILE A 199 6.64 -18.67 -7.57
C ILE A 199 6.02 -20.05 -7.73
N GLN A 200 4.89 -20.27 -7.09
CA GLN A 200 4.23 -21.56 -7.05
C GLN A 200 2.99 -21.57 -7.95
N ASP A 201 2.86 -22.56 -8.81
CA ASP A 201 1.60 -22.81 -9.51
C ASP A 201 0.56 -23.34 -8.52
N VAL A 202 -0.58 -22.65 -8.46
CA VAL A 202 -1.69 -22.97 -7.54
C VAL A 202 -2.32 -24.34 -7.87
N SER A 203 -2.32 -24.77 -9.14
CA SER A 203 -3.00 -26.01 -9.53
C SER A 203 -2.20 -27.26 -9.17
N THR A 204 -0.87 -27.19 -9.25
CA THR A 204 0.03 -28.35 -9.08
C THR A 204 0.90 -28.28 -7.83
N ASN A 205 0.92 -27.14 -7.14
CA ASN A 205 1.82 -26.82 -6.02
C ASN A 205 3.31 -26.87 -6.37
N ARG A 206 3.67 -26.87 -7.66
CA ARG A 206 5.06 -26.88 -8.12
C ARG A 206 5.60 -25.48 -8.34
N TYR A 207 6.91 -25.33 -8.16
CA TYR A 207 7.58 -24.04 -8.19
C TYR A 207 8.21 -23.79 -9.54
N PHE A 208 7.90 -22.64 -10.14
CA PHE A 208 8.66 -22.12 -11.26
C PHE A 208 10.05 -21.73 -10.77
N GLY A 209 11.07 -22.38 -11.33
CA GLY A 209 12.46 -22.26 -10.92
C GLY A 209 13.36 -22.73 -12.04
N HIS A 210 14.48 -23.38 -11.71
CA HIS A 210 15.35 -24.00 -12.71
C HIS A 210 15.55 -25.49 -12.44
N ASN A 211 15.69 -26.28 -13.51
CA ASN A 211 16.06 -27.69 -13.41
C ASN A 211 17.58 -27.85 -13.15
N ALA A 212 18.04 -29.10 -13.00
CA ALA A 212 19.46 -29.39 -12.75
C ALA A 212 20.42 -28.92 -13.87
N ALA A 213 19.90 -28.68 -15.08
CA ALA A 213 20.65 -28.12 -16.20
C ALA A 213 20.63 -26.57 -16.23
N GLY A 214 20.04 -25.92 -15.23
CA GLY A 214 19.95 -24.46 -15.16
C GLY A 214 19.00 -23.85 -16.18
N LEU A 215 18.01 -24.62 -16.67
CA LEU A 215 16.94 -24.13 -17.55
C LEU A 215 15.65 -23.90 -16.75
N PRO A 216 14.86 -22.85 -17.07
CA PRO A 216 13.57 -22.63 -16.42
C PRO A 216 12.70 -23.89 -16.49
N ALA A 217 12.09 -24.26 -15.37
CA ALA A 217 11.23 -25.44 -15.26
C ALA A 217 10.35 -25.38 -14.00
N PHE A 218 9.28 -26.18 -13.97
CA PHE A 218 8.56 -26.44 -12.73
C PHE A 218 9.24 -27.55 -11.92
N THR A 219 9.40 -27.34 -10.62
CA THR A 219 10.05 -28.32 -9.71
C THR A 219 9.19 -28.57 -8.49
N SER A 220 9.29 -29.77 -7.89
CA SER A 220 8.53 -30.11 -6.68
C SER A 220 9.15 -29.56 -5.39
N ARG A 221 10.42 -29.11 -5.44
CA ARG A 221 11.09 -28.50 -4.29
C ARG A 221 10.83 -27.00 -4.32
N PRO A 222 10.54 -26.34 -3.19
CA PRO A 222 10.45 -24.90 -3.14
C PRO A 222 11.72 -24.25 -3.67
N ASP A 223 11.60 -23.54 -4.79
CA ASP A 223 12.66 -22.71 -5.36
C ASP A 223 12.32 -21.25 -5.04
N ILE A 224 13.14 -20.61 -4.19
CA ILE A 224 12.95 -19.23 -3.71
C ILE A 224 14.15 -18.39 -4.11
N SER A 225 14.39 -18.33 -5.41
CA SER A 225 15.55 -17.67 -6.01
C SER A 225 15.20 -16.52 -6.93
N TRP A 226 13.91 -16.17 -7.08
CA TRP A 226 13.52 -15.07 -7.96
C TRP A 226 13.65 -13.73 -7.26
N ARG A 227 14.36 -12.82 -7.91
CA ARG A 227 14.36 -11.40 -7.56
C ARG A 227 13.59 -10.62 -8.61
N LEU A 228 12.72 -9.74 -8.13
CA LEU A 228 11.76 -9.01 -8.96
C LEU A 228 12.01 -7.52 -8.79
N ASN A 229 12.31 -6.83 -9.89
CA ASN A 229 12.47 -5.38 -9.91
C ASN A 229 11.44 -4.78 -10.83
N ARG A 230 10.63 -3.87 -10.31
CA ARG A 230 9.66 -3.16 -11.13
C ARG A 230 10.37 -2.17 -12.05
N THR A 231 9.91 -2.03 -13.29
CA THR A 231 10.52 -1.13 -14.28
C THR A 231 9.94 0.29 -14.26
N GLN A 232 8.78 0.49 -13.63
CA GLN A 232 8.06 1.76 -13.56
C GLN A 232 7.32 1.87 -12.23
N LYS A 233 7.15 3.08 -11.68
CA LYS A 233 6.39 3.29 -10.44
C LYS A 233 4.94 2.78 -10.55
N ALA A 234 4.39 2.27 -9.44
CA ALA A 234 2.99 1.86 -9.27
C ALA A 234 2.08 3.07 -8.97
N VAL A 235 1.99 3.99 -9.93
CA VAL A 235 1.20 5.24 -9.82
C VAL A 235 0.05 5.34 -10.82
N GLY A 236 -0.12 4.35 -11.69
CA GLY A 236 -1.23 4.30 -12.65
C GLY A 236 -2.54 3.86 -11.98
N LYS A 237 -3.69 4.24 -12.54
CA LYS A 237 -5.05 4.02 -11.99
C LYS A 237 -5.28 2.65 -11.31
N ASN A 238 -4.79 1.57 -11.91
CA ASN A 238 -5.02 0.21 -11.39
C ASN A 238 -3.96 -0.26 -10.38
N SER A 239 -2.79 0.37 -10.37
CA SER A 239 -1.63 -0.01 -9.53
C SER A 239 -1.41 0.92 -8.34
N LEU A 240 -1.91 2.16 -8.41
CA LEU A 240 -1.87 3.08 -7.29
C LEU A 240 -2.68 2.49 -6.12
N ARG A 241 -2.08 2.54 -4.95
CA ARG A 241 -2.65 2.15 -3.66
C ARG A 241 -2.17 3.15 -2.61
N VAL A 242 -3.05 3.54 -1.70
CA VAL A 242 -2.68 4.25 -0.49
C VAL A 242 -2.97 3.32 0.68
N PHE A 243 -1.91 2.86 1.33
CA PHE A 243 -2.03 2.16 2.60
C PHE A 243 -2.24 3.21 3.69
N THR A 244 -3.44 3.22 4.24
CA THR A 244 -3.83 4.13 5.31
C THR A 244 -3.52 3.51 6.66
N GLN A 245 -3.11 4.33 7.62
CA GLN A 245 -2.76 3.86 8.96
C GLN A 245 -3.98 3.42 9.78
N PHE A 246 -5.18 3.74 9.29
CA PHE A 246 -6.46 3.44 9.93
C PHE A 246 -7.22 2.29 9.23
N ASP A 247 -6.64 1.59 8.26
CA ASP A 247 -7.24 0.38 7.68
C ASP A 247 -7.53 -0.66 8.78
N ALA A 248 -8.72 -1.25 8.75
CA ALA A 248 -9.21 -2.14 9.80
C ALA A 248 -8.34 -3.38 10.02
N ASP A 249 -7.53 -3.79 9.04
CA ASP A 249 -6.60 -4.91 9.19
C ASP A 249 -5.51 -4.65 10.24
N TRP A 250 -5.26 -3.38 10.61
CA TRP A 250 -4.17 -3.03 11.51
C TRP A 250 -4.37 -1.76 12.35
N ALA A 251 -5.51 -1.09 12.24
CA ALA A 251 -5.74 0.22 12.87
C ALA A 251 -5.50 0.21 14.40
N ASP A 252 -5.91 -0.87 15.06
CA ASP A 252 -5.81 -1.11 16.50
C ASP A 252 -4.44 -1.65 16.95
N VAL A 253 -3.57 -2.02 16.00
CA VAL A 253 -2.26 -2.60 16.30
C VAL A 253 -1.42 -1.60 17.06
N TYR A 254 -0.99 -2.00 18.25
CA TYR A 254 -0.14 -1.20 19.11
C TYR A 254 1.20 -0.90 18.44
N TYR A 255 1.58 0.37 18.41
CA TYR A 255 2.87 0.85 17.94
C TYR A 255 3.76 1.18 19.14
N GLY A 256 4.32 0.15 19.77
CA GLY A 256 5.18 0.25 20.94
C GLY A 256 5.70 -1.11 21.40
N LYS A 257 6.29 -1.18 22.60
CA LYS A 257 6.75 -2.45 23.21
C LYS A 257 5.78 -2.92 24.29
N GLY A 258 5.47 -4.21 24.29
CA GLY A 258 4.61 -4.82 25.31
C GLY A 258 3.13 -4.61 25.01
N GLU A 259 2.32 -4.58 26.07
CA GLU A 259 0.88 -4.35 25.98
C GLU A 259 0.58 -2.85 25.85
N ASN A 260 -0.47 -2.51 25.10
CA ASN A 260 -0.89 -1.11 24.98
C ASN A 260 -1.62 -0.68 26.27
N PRO A 261 -1.10 0.30 27.04
CA PRO A 261 -1.78 0.78 28.23
C PRO A 261 -3.08 1.52 27.92
N ASP A 262 -3.27 2.00 26.69
CA ASP A 262 -4.47 2.68 26.23
C ASP A 262 -4.75 2.34 24.75
N PRO A 263 -5.67 1.39 24.47
CA PRO A 263 -6.03 0.98 23.11
C PRO A 263 -6.50 2.12 22.20
N SER A 264 -6.96 3.24 22.76
CA SER A 264 -7.42 4.40 21.98
C SER A 264 -6.28 5.27 21.44
N THR A 265 -5.06 5.08 21.94
CA THR A 265 -3.87 5.83 21.52
C THR A 265 -2.68 4.91 21.26
N ASN A 266 -1.60 5.47 20.69
CA ASN A 266 -0.34 4.77 20.44
C ASN A 266 -0.46 3.52 19.53
N ASN A 267 -1.55 3.39 18.79
CA ASN A 267 -1.74 2.39 17.75
C ASN A 267 -1.39 2.95 16.37
N PHE A 268 -1.49 2.14 15.31
CA PHE A 268 -1.27 2.61 13.95
C PHE A 268 -2.24 3.71 13.54
N CYS A 269 -3.53 3.61 13.91
CA CYS A 269 -4.52 4.62 13.58
C CYS A 269 -4.11 6.01 14.09
N THR A 270 -3.50 6.13 15.27
CA THR A 270 -3.15 7.43 15.86
C THR A 270 -1.72 7.88 15.62
N SER A 271 -0.79 6.95 15.37
CA SER A 271 0.65 7.24 15.43
C SER A 271 1.47 6.63 14.29
N GLY A 272 0.83 5.98 13.32
CA GLY A 272 1.48 5.20 12.27
C GLY A 272 2.02 6.00 11.06
N CYS A 273 1.81 7.32 10.98
CA CYS A 273 2.03 8.08 9.73
C CYS A 273 3.42 7.89 9.10
N GLY A 274 4.49 7.84 9.91
CA GLY A 274 5.85 7.58 9.42
C GLY A 274 6.05 6.16 8.86
N VAL A 275 5.48 5.14 9.51
CA VAL A 275 5.50 3.74 9.07
C VAL A 275 4.79 3.61 7.72
N PHE A 276 3.60 4.18 7.61
CA PHE A 276 2.80 4.11 6.38
C PHE A 276 3.35 5.01 5.28
N ALA A 277 4.03 6.11 5.60
CA ALA A 277 4.74 6.91 4.60
C ALA A 277 5.88 6.09 3.95
N VAL A 278 6.64 5.31 4.74
CA VAL A 278 7.65 4.37 4.22
C VAL A 278 6.99 3.28 3.37
N MET A 279 5.94 2.64 3.87
CA MET A 279 5.21 1.60 3.14
C MET A 279 4.68 2.10 1.79
N ASN A 280 4.02 3.26 1.76
CA ASN A 280 3.52 3.88 0.54
C ASN A 280 4.65 4.23 -0.42
N SER A 281 5.79 4.71 0.08
CA SER A 281 6.96 5.01 -0.75
C SER A 281 7.50 3.73 -1.39
N ILE A 282 7.69 2.66 -0.61
CA ILE A 282 8.17 1.36 -1.12
C ILE A 282 7.21 0.82 -2.18
N TYR A 283 5.90 0.78 -1.88
CA TYR A 283 4.93 0.19 -2.79
C TYR A 283 4.79 1.00 -4.08
N SER A 284 4.70 2.33 -4.00
CA SER A 284 4.65 3.14 -5.22
C SER A 284 5.93 3.07 -6.04
N LEU A 285 7.09 2.96 -5.40
CA LEU A 285 8.38 2.92 -6.09
C LEU A 285 8.68 1.57 -6.73
N THR A 286 8.41 0.48 -5.99
CA THR A 286 8.89 -0.88 -6.33
C THR A 286 7.75 -1.86 -6.59
N GLY A 287 6.50 -1.46 -6.30
CA GLY A 287 5.33 -2.32 -6.32
C GLY A 287 5.38 -3.46 -5.32
N GLN A 288 6.25 -3.42 -4.31
CA GLN A 288 6.39 -4.49 -3.32
C GLN A 288 5.67 -4.12 -2.03
N TYR A 289 4.81 -5.02 -1.53
CA TYR A 289 4.19 -4.86 -0.22
C TYR A 289 5.23 -5.04 0.89
N ALA A 290 5.35 -4.02 1.73
CA ALA A 290 6.13 -4.06 2.97
C ALA A 290 5.18 -4.19 4.16
N ASN A 291 5.39 -5.20 4.99
CA ASN A 291 4.51 -5.44 6.15
C ASN A 291 4.65 -4.27 7.16
N PRO A 292 3.57 -3.54 7.48
CA PRO A 292 3.64 -2.37 8.36
C PRO A 292 4.07 -2.75 9.78
N ARG A 293 3.74 -3.94 10.26
CA ARG A 293 4.19 -4.44 11.57
C ARG A 293 5.70 -4.64 11.62
N GLN A 294 6.29 -5.22 10.58
CA GLN A 294 7.75 -5.38 10.51
C GLN A 294 8.46 -4.01 10.51
N LEU A 295 7.92 -3.05 9.77
CA LEU A 295 8.43 -1.68 9.73
C LEU A 295 8.35 -1.02 11.12
N ALA A 296 7.19 -1.14 11.78
CA ALA A 296 6.95 -0.60 13.11
C ALA A 296 7.81 -1.26 14.20
N ASP A 297 7.92 -2.59 14.21
CA ASP A 297 8.74 -3.35 15.15
C ASP A 297 10.21 -2.88 15.08
N TYR A 298 10.74 -2.68 13.86
CA TYR A 298 12.08 -2.12 13.67
C TYR A 298 12.21 -0.68 14.19
N ALA A 299 11.23 0.18 13.92
CA ALA A 299 11.22 1.55 14.44
C ALA A 299 11.24 1.58 15.98
N VAL A 300 10.48 0.69 16.61
CA VAL A 300 10.41 0.52 18.06
C VAL A 300 11.74 -0.02 18.62
N ASP A 301 12.30 -1.05 18.01
CA ASP A 301 13.54 -1.69 18.46
C ASP A 301 14.78 -0.81 18.32
N LYS A 302 14.78 0.10 17.34
CA LYS A 302 15.86 1.06 17.11
C LYS A 302 15.59 2.44 17.72
N HIS A 303 14.57 2.57 18.56
CA HIS A 303 14.22 3.81 19.27
C HIS A 303 13.83 5.00 18.37
N TYR A 304 13.32 4.71 17.17
CA TYR A 304 12.71 5.72 16.29
C TYR A 304 11.23 5.97 16.59
N ARG A 305 10.57 5.06 17.32
CA ARG A 305 9.24 5.32 17.87
C ARG A 305 9.32 6.33 19.02
N ILE A 306 8.65 7.47 18.87
CA ILE A 306 8.48 8.49 19.91
C ILE A 306 7.06 8.39 20.45
N GLU A 307 6.86 7.84 21.66
CA GLU A 307 5.55 7.70 22.30
C GLU A 307 4.74 9.01 22.30
N GLY A 308 3.44 8.93 21.96
CA GLY A 308 2.58 10.11 21.77
C GLY A 308 2.80 10.94 20.49
N TYR A 309 3.95 10.84 19.81
CA TYR A 309 4.30 11.70 18.66
C TYR A 309 4.47 10.94 17.32
N GLY A 310 4.60 9.60 17.36
CA GLY A 310 4.73 8.77 16.17
C GLY A 310 6.18 8.38 15.90
N THR A 311 6.72 8.73 14.73
CA THR A 311 8.02 8.23 14.24
C THR A 311 9.01 9.38 14.04
N ASP A 312 10.23 9.22 14.57
CA ASP A 312 11.35 10.12 14.33
C ASP A 312 11.79 10.09 12.86
N SER A 313 12.24 11.22 12.31
CA SER A 313 12.62 11.28 10.89
C SER A 313 13.91 10.54 10.55
N GLY A 314 14.79 10.29 11.52
CA GLY A 314 15.95 9.42 11.37
C GLY A 314 15.59 7.99 10.93
N TYR A 315 14.34 7.58 11.21
CA TYR A 315 13.77 6.32 10.75
C TYR A 315 13.85 6.15 9.23
N PHE A 316 13.64 7.22 8.45
CA PHE A 316 13.52 7.07 7.00
C PHE A 316 14.82 6.59 6.36
N ARG A 317 15.96 7.09 6.81
CA ARG A 317 17.26 6.57 6.39
C ARG A 317 17.47 5.14 6.91
N ALA A 318 17.20 4.91 8.19
CA ALA A 318 17.43 3.62 8.84
C ALA A 318 16.57 2.48 8.25
N ALA A 319 15.33 2.77 7.85
CA ALA A 319 14.43 1.82 7.21
C ALA A 319 14.94 1.43 5.81
N ALA A 320 15.53 2.37 5.07
CA ALA A 320 16.16 2.06 3.78
C ALA A 320 17.44 1.24 3.94
N GLU A 321 18.24 1.49 4.99
CA GLU A 321 19.44 0.71 5.28
C GLU A 321 19.09 -0.75 5.66
N GLU A 322 18.03 -0.94 6.46
CA GLU A 322 17.57 -2.28 6.87
C GLU A 322 16.81 -3.03 5.77
N PHE A 323 15.82 -2.37 5.15
CA PHE A 323 14.87 -3.04 4.28
C PHE A 323 15.08 -2.77 2.79
N GLY A 324 16.05 -1.92 2.44
CA GLY A 324 16.26 -1.45 1.07
C GLY A 324 16.52 -2.58 0.08
N TYR A 325 17.45 -3.49 0.44
CA TYR A 325 17.78 -4.64 -0.40
C TYR A 325 16.61 -5.64 -0.53
N LYS A 326 15.84 -5.80 0.55
CA LYS A 326 14.66 -6.68 0.58
C LYS A 326 13.56 -6.18 -0.35
N TYR A 327 13.28 -4.88 -0.33
CA TYR A 327 12.14 -4.31 -1.07
C TYR A 327 12.52 -3.56 -2.36
N GLY A 328 13.81 -3.40 -2.70
CA GLY A 328 14.20 -2.77 -3.96
C GLY A 328 14.34 -1.25 -3.94
N PHE A 329 14.67 -0.65 -2.80
CA PHE A 329 14.77 0.81 -2.65
C PHE A 329 15.98 1.23 -1.83
N ARG A 330 16.41 2.48 -1.95
CA ARG A 330 17.49 3.05 -1.13
C ARG A 330 17.22 4.51 -0.78
N TYR A 331 17.88 4.97 0.28
CA TYR A 331 17.84 6.38 0.68
C TYR A 331 18.70 7.25 -0.23
N ASP A 332 18.14 8.36 -0.69
CA ASP A 332 18.74 9.28 -1.67
C ASP A 332 18.82 10.72 -1.12
N GLY A 333 18.91 10.82 0.21
CA GLY A 333 19.07 12.07 0.95
C GLY A 333 17.76 12.77 1.31
N SER A 334 17.90 14.00 1.81
CA SER A 334 16.79 14.89 2.17
C SER A 334 17.00 16.29 1.59
N GLY A 335 15.95 17.10 1.56
CA GLY A 335 16.04 18.51 1.18
C GLY A 335 14.72 19.26 1.31
N GLU A 336 14.76 20.59 1.40
CA GLU A 336 13.60 21.45 1.72
C GLU A 336 13.02 22.15 0.46
N SER A 337 13.68 21.99 -0.68
CA SER A 337 13.36 22.72 -1.91
C SER A 337 12.37 21.97 -2.80
N LEU A 338 11.29 22.65 -3.22
CA LEU A 338 10.40 22.13 -4.26
C LEU A 338 11.09 21.93 -5.61
N THR A 339 12.12 22.71 -5.94
CA THR A 339 12.93 22.49 -7.14
C THR A 339 13.66 21.16 -7.09
N GLN A 340 14.22 20.82 -5.92
CA GLN A 340 14.86 19.51 -5.72
C GLN A 340 13.82 18.38 -5.73
N LEU A 341 12.67 18.57 -5.08
CA LEU A 341 11.57 17.61 -5.12
C LEU A 341 11.15 17.30 -6.57
N LYS A 342 10.86 18.33 -7.36
CA LYS A 342 10.51 18.18 -8.79
C LYS A 342 11.61 17.43 -9.55
N LYS A 343 12.89 17.74 -9.30
CA LYS A 343 14.02 17.02 -9.92
C LYS A 343 14.01 15.53 -9.56
N LYS A 344 13.92 15.19 -8.27
CA LYS A 344 13.92 13.81 -7.77
C LYS A 344 12.73 13.01 -8.29
N LEU A 345 11.51 13.57 -8.26
CA LEU A 345 10.31 12.91 -8.77
C LEU A 345 10.40 12.62 -10.27
N ASN A 346 10.96 13.55 -11.06
CA ASN A 346 11.21 13.37 -12.49
C ASN A 346 12.27 12.31 -12.81
N GLN A 347 13.16 12.00 -11.85
CA GLN A 347 14.14 10.92 -11.94
C GLN A 347 13.56 9.57 -11.51
N GLY A 348 12.28 9.52 -11.10
CA GLY A 348 11.61 8.30 -10.67
C GLY A 348 11.65 8.05 -9.16
N SER A 349 12.19 8.98 -8.37
CA SER A 349 12.17 8.88 -6.90
C SER A 349 10.76 9.09 -6.34
N THR A 350 10.60 8.73 -5.06
CA THR A 350 9.49 9.15 -4.20
C THR A 350 10.04 10.03 -3.08
N ALA A 351 9.18 10.80 -2.41
CA ALA A 351 9.55 11.63 -1.29
C ALA A 351 8.56 11.48 -0.14
N ILE A 352 9.04 11.24 1.07
CA ILE A 352 8.24 11.44 2.28
C ILE A 352 8.34 12.91 2.65
N ALA A 353 7.20 13.58 2.83
CA ALA A 353 7.13 15.00 3.20
C ALA A 353 6.66 15.14 4.65
N TYR A 354 7.35 15.98 5.43
CA TYR A 354 6.87 16.42 6.73
C TYR A 354 5.97 17.64 6.56
N VAL A 355 4.69 17.47 6.91
CA VAL A 355 3.68 18.53 6.95
C VAL A 355 3.26 18.74 8.42
N PRO A 356 2.48 19.78 8.80
CA PRO A 356 2.21 20.08 10.20
C PRO A 356 1.67 18.87 11.01
N GLY A 357 2.53 18.31 11.86
CA GLY A 357 2.25 17.17 12.73
C GLY A 357 2.01 15.83 12.00
N HIS A 358 2.44 15.67 10.75
CA HIS A 358 2.12 14.48 9.96
C HIS A 358 3.14 14.17 8.86
N TYR A 359 3.22 12.91 8.45
CA TYR A 359 4.00 12.48 7.28
C TYR A 359 3.09 12.00 6.16
N VAL A 360 3.36 12.48 4.95
CA VAL A 360 2.69 12.09 3.71
C VAL A 360 3.73 11.65 2.68
N THR A 361 3.30 10.94 1.63
CA THR A 361 4.22 10.51 0.57
C THR A 361 3.87 11.18 -0.75
N ILE A 362 4.84 11.81 -1.40
CA ILE A 362 4.72 12.34 -2.76
C ILE A 362 5.40 11.36 -3.72
N VAL A 363 4.62 10.82 -4.65
CA VAL A 363 5.06 9.69 -5.48
C VAL A 363 5.19 10.04 -6.95
N ASP A 364 4.65 11.17 -7.40
CA ASP A 364 4.80 11.60 -8.79
C ASP A 364 4.65 13.12 -8.99
N TYR A 365 5.10 13.61 -10.14
CA TYR A 365 4.94 15.01 -10.56
C TYR A 365 4.52 15.09 -12.02
N ASP A 366 3.35 15.66 -12.29
CA ASP A 366 2.89 15.91 -13.65
C ASP A 366 3.34 17.29 -14.10
N LYS A 367 4.30 17.32 -15.02
CA LYS A 367 4.83 18.55 -15.60
C LYS A 367 3.77 19.37 -16.35
N LYS A 368 2.71 18.73 -16.86
CA LYS A 368 1.68 19.43 -17.64
C LYS A 368 0.76 20.24 -16.75
N SER A 369 0.25 19.65 -15.68
CA SER A 369 -0.61 20.34 -14.72
C SER A 369 0.16 21.09 -13.62
N GLY A 370 1.46 20.80 -13.46
CA GLY A 370 2.27 21.36 -12.37
C GLY A 370 1.89 20.81 -10.99
N LYS A 371 1.26 19.63 -10.94
CA LYS A 371 0.75 19.02 -9.71
C LYS A 371 1.58 17.82 -9.27
N PHE A 372 1.49 17.53 -7.97
CA PHE A 372 2.17 16.44 -7.29
C PHE A 372 1.14 15.38 -6.87
N LEU A 373 1.44 14.11 -7.10
CA LEU A 373 0.61 13.02 -6.61
C LEU A 373 1.00 12.69 -5.16
N LEU A 374 0.13 13.02 -4.23
CA LEU A 374 0.31 12.89 -2.78
C LEU A 374 -0.56 11.75 -2.23
N LEU A 375 0.03 10.91 -1.40
CA LEU A 375 -0.61 9.81 -0.69
C LEU A 375 -0.62 10.15 0.80
N ASP A 376 -1.82 10.36 1.35
CA ASP A 376 -2.01 10.70 2.76
C ASP A 376 -2.40 9.45 3.55
N PRO A 377 -1.52 8.89 4.41
CA PRO A 377 -1.85 7.70 5.18
C PRO A 377 -2.90 7.95 6.26
N HIS A 378 -3.22 9.21 6.58
CA HIS A 378 -4.30 9.57 7.48
C HIS A 378 -4.97 10.85 6.99
N TYR A 379 -5.82 10.80 5.97
CA TYR A 379 -6.46 12.02 5.48
C TYR A 379 -7.27 12.73 6.58
N LEU A 380 -7.29 14.06 6.50
CA LEU A 380 -8.16 14.89 7.34
C LEU A 380 -8.90 15.86 6.42
N PRO A 381 -10.20 16.15 6.67
CA PRO A 381 -10.96 17.07 5.82
C PRO A 381 -10.26 18.41 5.59
N LYS A 382 -9.55 18.94 6.61
CA LYS A 382 -8.79 20.20 6.50
C LYS A 382 -7.62 20.18 5.51
N ARG A 383 -7.09 19.01 5.17
CA ARG A 383 -6.00 18.85 4.18
C ARG A 383 -6.51 18.74 2.75
N GLY A 384 -7.79 18.45 2.55
CA GLY A 384 -8.35 18.24 1.21
C GLY A 384 -7.78 17.01 0.50
N THR A 385 -7.34 16.00 1.25
CA THR A 385 -6.78 14.74 0.76
C THR A 385 -7.76 13.58 0.97
N SER A 386 -7.47 12.44 0.35
CA SER A 386 -8.26 11.21 0.37
C SER A 386 -7.38 9.96 0.48
N SER A 387 -8.03 8.82 0.73
CA SER A 387 -7.40 7.48 0.77
C SER A 387 -7.10 6.89 -0.61
N PHE A 388 -7.20 7.69 -1.68
CA PHE A 388 -7.04 7.21 -3.06
C PHE A 388 -5.92 7.94 -3.81
N GLY A 389 -5.26 8.88 -3.14
CA GLY A 389 -4.17 9.69 -3.69
C GLY A 389 -4.70 10.90 -4.46
N ASP A 390 -4.08 12.06 -4.23
CA ASP A 390 -4.59 13.33 -4.70
C ASP A 390 -3.51 14.11 -5.46
N TRP A 391 -3.91 14.75 -6.56
CA TRP A 391 -3.05 15.67 -7.29
C TRP A 391 -3.12 17.08 -6.68
N VAL A 392 -2.14 17.40 -5.85
CA VAL A 392 -2.02 18.68 -5.13
C VAL A 392 -1.13 19.67 -5.87
N SER A 393 -1.38 20.95 -5.70
CA SER A 393 -0.62 22.02 -6.33
C SER A 393 0.66 22.37 -5.57
N GLU A 394 1.57 23.09 -6.22
CA GLU A 394 2.72 23.70 -5.54
C GLU A 394 2.30 24.63 -4.39
N LYS A 395 1.22 25.40 -4.58
CA LYS A 395 0.68 26.26 -3.53
C LYS A 395 0.28 25.47 -2.28
N ASP A 396 -0.33 24.31 -2.45
CA ASP A 396 -0.73 23.46 -1.32
C ASP A 396 0.50 22.97 -0.53
N LEU A 397 1.63 22.72 -1.20
CA LEU A 397 2.87 22.31 -0.56
C LEU A 397 3.67 23.47 0.06
N THR A 398 3.39 24.72 -0.32
CA THR A 398 4.06 25.90 0.23
C THR A 398 3.25 26.63 1.30
N GLU A 399 1.98 26.29 1.48
CA GLU A 399 1.06 27.03 2.35
C GLU A 399 0.03 26.11 3.06
N GLY A 400 -0.57 26.58 4.14
CA GLY A 400 -1.72 25.93 4.76
C GLY A 400 -1.44 24.56 5.40
N ASN A 401 -2.41 23.64 5.29
CA ASN A 401 -2.40 22.36 6.01
C ASN A 401 -1.49 21.28 5.38
N LEU A 402 -0.97 21.54 4.17
CA LEU A 402 -0.05 20.66 3.45
C LEU A 402 1.34 21.29 3.27
N TYR A 403 1.60 22.41 3.95
CA TYR A 403 2.91 23.06 3.95
C TYR A 403 4.03 22.07 4.30
N ALA A 404 4.86 21.74 3.31
CA ALA A 404 5.91 20.76 3.44
C ALA A 404 7.21 21.43 3.89
N GLN A 405 7.69 21.04 5.06
CA GLN A 405 8.90 21.59 5.66
C GLN A 405 10.16 20.87 5.19
N MET A 406 10.04 19.56 4.92
CA MET A 406 11.18 18.70 4.67
C MET A 406 10.77 17.52 3.80
N PHE A 407 11.63 17.15 2.85
CA PHE A 407 11.48 15.96 1.99
C PHE A 407 12.59 14.95 2.26
N TYR A 408 12.23 13.66 2.32
CA TYR A 408 13.14 12.52 2.45
C TYR A 408 12.98 11.61 1.23
N TYR A 409 14.03 11.44 0.45
CA TYR A 409 13.95 10.83 -0.87
C TYR A 409 14.30 9.35 -0.84
N TYR A 410 13.49 8.55 -1.54
CA TYR A 410 13.82 7.17 -1.88
C TYR A 410 13.86 7.00 -3.40
N GLU A 411 14.82 6.21 -3.86
CA GLU A 411 14.94 5.81 -5.26
C GLU A 411 15.02 4.28 -5.38
N ALA A 412 14.63 3.77 -6.54
CA ALA A 412 14.64 2.33 -6.80
C ALA A 412 16.09 1.82 -6.87
N MET A 413 16.31 0.60 -6.40
CA MET A 413 17.59 -0.10 -6.62
C MET A 413 17.56 -0.87 -7.93
N ASP A 414 18.59 -0.66 -8.74
CA ASP A 414 18.93 -1.56 -9.85
C ASP A 414 19.84 -2.68 -9.32
N TYR A 415 19.50 -3.93 -9.64
CA TYR A 415 20.26 -5.13 -9.28
C TYR A 415 20.93 -5.81 -10.45
#